data_AF-G4U072-F1
#
_entry.id   AF-G4U072-F1
#
_cell.length_a   1.000
_cell.length_b   1.000
_cell.length_c   1.000
_cell.angle_alpha   90.00
_cell.angle_beta   90.00
_cell.angle_gamma   90.00
#
_symmetry.space_group_name_H-M   'P 1'
#
loop_
_entity.id
_entity.type
_entity.pdbx_description
1 polymer ?
#
loop_
_entity_poly.entity_id
_entity_poly.type
_entity_poly.pdbx_seq_one_letter_code
_entity_poly.pdbx_strand_id
1 'polypeptide(L)'
;MFGSGYPYGAWNTTSIARRPFPFGVWPLYWGDNFMDSNEVGPQLDTIRPGGHISIVPLRTTKENFTVSPDEVYYAVGDSQSLISILISYVTWCHASLSWPTRFDPTSSNTTVKLENVLMYYRASSFALASPAYNNPNSRNASYQPTGEWIPDKIKNSPFWQCLDSTTASALPVLNPPPKEFRDDIIIIVLTSLWMVALAVPALILYVIGWCCFKCRDFIWDELERTAQLSKERVERMENLEYEQYP
;
A
#
# COMPACT_ATOMS: atom_id res chain seq x y z
N MET A 1 16.53 14.12 2.73
CA MET A 1 16.93 14.04 1.30
C MET A 1 15.70 13.93 0.43
N PHE A 2 15.73 14.53 -0.76
CA PHE A 2 14.68 14.35 -1.77
C PHE A 2 14.64 12.89 -2.23
N GLY A 3 13.43 12.33 -2.40
CA GLY A 3 13.22 10.91 -2.74
C GLY A 3 13.41 9.93 -1.58
N SER A 4 13.71 10.40 -0.36
CA SER A 4 13.74 9.55 0.83
C SER A 4 12.31 9.21 1.29
N GLY A 5 12.03 7.92 1.52
CA GLY A 5 10.71 7.44 1.97
C GLY A 5 9.93 6.58 0.96
N TYR A 6 10.51 6.26 -0.20
CA TYR A 6 9.92 5.30 -1.15
C TYR A 6 10.47 3.88 -0.91
N PRO A 7 9.68 2.97 -0.34
CA PRO A 7 10.20 1.70 0.15
C PRO A 7 10.49 0.66 -0.96
N TYR A 8 9.91 0.82 -2.16
CA TYR A 8 9.96 -0.20 -3.22
C TYR A 8 9.98 0.44 -4.63
N GLY A 9 10.30 -0.35 -5.66
CA GLY A 9 9.97 -0.02 -7.07
C GLY A 9 11.13 0.31 -8.02
N ALA A 10 12.35 0.52 -7.55
CA ALA A 10 13.50 0.75 -8.44
C ALA A 10 14.82 0.28 -7.82
N TRP A 11 15.69 -0.34 -8.62
CA TRP A 11 17.06 -0.72 -8.24
C TRP A 11 17.98 0.49 -8.04
N ASN A 12 17.58 1.67 -8.54
CA ASN A 12 18.36 2.89 -8.47
C ASN A 12 17.84 3.81 -7.34
N THR A 13 18.69 4.11 -6.36
CA THR A 13 18.39 5.03 -5.24
C THR A 13 18.43 6.50 -5.62
N THR A 14 18.92 6.83 -6.83
CA THR A 14 19.05 8.21 -7.34
C THR A 14 17.92 8.63 -8.29
N SER A 15 16.83 7.87 -8.30
CA SER A 15 15.69 8.13 -9.16
C SER A 15 14.38 7.90 -8.39
N ILE A 16 13.44 8.82 -8.57
CA ILE A 16 12.06 8.66 -8.07
C ILE A 16 11.14 8.02 -9.10
N ALA A 17 11.62 7.83 -10.34
CA ALA A 17 10.82 7.29 -11.41
C ALA A 17 10.26 5.90 -11.11
N ARG A 18 8.99 5.68 -11.47
CA ARG A 18 8.26 4.41 -11.36
C ARG A 18 8.11 3.92 -9.92
N ARG A 19 8.30 4.79 -8.93
CA ARG A 19 8.11 4.42 -7.53
C ARG A 19 6.64 4.59 -7.14
N PRO A 20 6.05 3.63 -6.41
CA PRO A 20 4.68 3.77 -5.91
C PRO A 20 4.61 4.89 -4.87
N PHE A 21 3.62 5.78 -4.98
CA PHE A 21 3.41 6.86 -4.02
C PHE A 21 2.79 6.34 -2.72
N PRO A 22 3.51 6.36 -1.58
CA PRO A 22 3.07 5.69 -0.35
C PRO A 22 1.86 6.35 0.33
N PHE A 23 1.59 7.63 0.05
CA PHE A 23 0.56 8.41 0.76
C PHE A 23 -0.36 9.17 -0.16
N GLY A 24 -0.55 8.71 -1.41
CA GLY A 24 -1.38 9.42 -2.39
C GLY A 24 -0.95 10.87 -2.65
N VAL A 25 0.29 11.21 -2.32
CA VAL A 25 0.92 12.52 -2.52
C VAL A 25 2.03 12.39 -3.54
N TRP A 26 2.25 13.43 -4.31
CA TRP A 26 3.26 13.44 -5.35
C TRP A 26 4.52 14.14 -4.85
N PRO A 27 5.72 13.62 -5.16
CA PRO A 27 6.96 14.34 -4.90
C PRO A 27 6.94 15.72 -5.55
N LEU A 28 7.61 16.67 -4.90
CA LEU A 28 7.86 17.99 -5.46
C LEU A 28 8.70 17.89 -6.72
N TYR A 29 8.41 18.74 -7.70
CA TYR A 29 9.19 18.86 -8.92
C TYR A 29 10.16 20.04 -8.80
N TRP A 30 11.39 19.90 -9.31
CA TRP A 30 12.45 20.91 -9.21
C TRP A 30 13.10 21.29 -10.56
N GLY A 31 12.52 20.86 -11.69
CA GLY A 31 13.08 21.12 -13.01
C GLY A 31 14.21 20.16 -13.42
N ASP A 32 14.69 20.33 -14.66
CA ASP A 32 15.86 19.65 -15.26
C ASP A 32 15.85 18.12 -15.19
N ASN A 33 14.66 17.51 -15.08
CA ASN A 33 14.50 16.07 -14.83
C ASN A 33 15.33 15.58 -13.62
N PHE A 34 15.48 16.40 -12.58
CA PHE A 34 16.21 16.01 -11.37
C PHE A 34 15.60 14.72 -10.78
N MET A 35 16.42 13.68 -10.58
CA MET A 35 15.99 12.37 -10.09
C MET A 35 14.91 11.68 -10.95
N ASP A 36 14.90 11.92 -12.26
CA ASP A 36 13.86 11.45 -13.19
C ASP A 36 12.44 11.90 -12.83
N SER A 37 12.32 13.08 -12.20
CA SER A 37 11.05 13.63 -11.72
C SER A 37 10.08 14.12 -12.80
N ASN A 38 10.40 13.97 -14.08
CA ASN A 38 9.50 14.36 -15.17
C ASN A 38 8.13 13.65 -15.11
N GLU A 39 8.06 12.46 -14.52
CA GLU A 39 6.78 11.74 -14.33
C GLU A 39 5.82 12.40 -13.33
N VAL A 40 6.28 13.37 -12.54
CA VAL A 40 5.47 14.17 -11.60
C VAL A 40 5.57 15.68 -11.86
N GLY A 41 6.02 16.03 -13.06
CA GLY A 41 6.25 17.40 -13.49
C GLY A 41 4.98 18.24 -13.62
N PRO A 42 5.14 19.54 -13.93
CA PRO A 42 4.07 20.53 -13.93
C PRO A 42 2.97 20.23 -14.96
N GLN A 43 3.27 19.49 -16.02
CA GLN A 43 2.29 19.06 -17.02
C GLN A 43 1.19 18.16 -16.46
N LEU A 44 1.40 17.61 -15.26
CA LEU A 44 0.46 16.74 -14.57
C LEU A 44 -0.17 17.40 -13.33
N ASP A 45 0.00 18.71 -13.15
CA ASP A 45 -0.60 19.47 -12.04
C ASP A 45 -2.13 19.34 -11.95
N THR A 46 -2.80 19.07 -13.08
CA THR A 46 -4.27 18.90 -13.13
C THR A 46 -4.76 17.60 -12.50
N ILE A 47 -3.91 16.57 -12.47
CA ILE A 47 -4.21 15.26 -11.90
C ILE A 47 -3.44 15.01 -10.59
N ARG A 48 -2.56 15.93 -10.20
CA ARG A 48 -1.80 15.90 -8.95
C ARG A 48 -2.77 15.95 -7.76
N PRO A 49 -2.77 14.94 -6.89
CA PRO A 49 -3.54 14.96 -5.64
C PRO A 49 -3.13 16.17 -4.79
N GLY A 50 -4.11 16.91 -4.25
CA GLY A 50 -3.84 18.14 -3.50
C GLY A 50 -3.67 19.40 -4.36
N GLY A 51 -3.71 19.27 -5.69
CA GLY A 51 -3.63 20.37 -6.66
C GLY A 51 -2.20 20.75 -7.04
N HIS A 52 -2.06 21.86 -7.76
CA HIS A 52 -0.77 22.33 -8.25
C HIS A 52 0.24 22.65 -7.13
N ILE A 53 1.52 22.54 -7.45
CA ILE A 53 2.60 22.91 -6.52
C ILE A 53 2.49 24.42 -6.22
N SER A 54 2.47 24.72 -4.93
CA SER A 54 2.36 26.07 -4.40
C SER A 54 3.46 26.34 -3.39
N ILE A 55 3.64 27.62 -3.07
CA ILE A 55 4.60 28.11 -2.09
C ILE A 55 3.91 29.13 -1.19
N VAL A 56 4.29 29.15 0.09
CA VAL A 56 3.83 30.16 1.05
C VAL A 56 5.00 30.70 1.86
N PRO A 57 5.14 32.03 1.99
CA PRO A 57 6.12 32.62 2.90
C PRO A 57 5.63 32.52 4.35
N LEU A 58 6.55 32.14 5.23
CA LEU A 58 6.34 31.99 6.67
C LEU A 58 7.25 32.98 7.39
N ARG A 59 6.63 33.99 8.01
CA ARG A 59 7.29 34.98 8.87
C ARG A 59 6.70 34.91 10.26
N THR A 60 7.47 35.21 11.29
CA THR A 60 6.91 35.37 12.63
C THR A 60 6.08 36.66 12.69
N THR A 61 4.89 36.60 13.30
CA THR A 61 4.07 37.80 13.58
C THR A 61 4.16 38.28 15.03
N LYS A 62 4.73 37.46 15.90
CA LYS A 62 4.67 37.65 17.35
C LYS A 62 6.07 37.82 17.92
N GLU A 63 6.22 38.75 18.85
CA GLU A 63 7.45 38.97 19.63
C GLU A 63 7.81 37.79 20.55
N ASN A 64 6.98 36.74 20.59
CA ASN A 64 7.23 35.52 21.36
C ASN A 64 8.51 34.79 20.96
N PHE A 65 8.94 34.95 19.71
CA PHE A 65 10.19 34.38 19.23
C PHE A 65 11.24 35.49 19.14
N THR A 66 12.36 35.33 19.85
CA THR A 66 13.54 36.21 19.72
C THR A 66 14.26 35.92 18.41
N VAL A 67 13.64 36.31 17.30
CA VAL A 67 14.06 35.97 15.95
C VAL A 67 14.28 37.25 15.16
N SER A 68 15.26 37.23 14.26
CA SER A 68 15.54 38.38 13.40
C SER A 68 14.34 38.64 12.49
N PRO A 69 13.90 39.90 12.30
CA PRO A 69 12.80 40.23 11.39
C PRO A 69 13.08 39.82 9.93
N ASP A 70 14.34 39.57 9.59
CA ASP A 70 14.76 39.11 8.26
C ASP A 70 14.68 37.58 8.08
N GLU A 71 14.33 36.84 9.13
CA GLU A 71 14.21 35.39 9.08
C GLU A 71 12.89 34.97 8.42
N VAL A 72 12.98 34.59 7.14
CA VAL A 72 11.85 34.12 6.34
C VAL A 72 12.09 32.68 5.92
N TYR A 73 11.10 31.83 6.21
CA TYR A 73 11.02 30.47 5.70
C TYR A 73 9.95 30.37 4.63
N TYR A 74 10.02 29.34 3.82
CA TYR A 74 9.02 29.03 2.81
C TYR A 74 8.59 27.58 2.96
N ALA A 75 7.30 27.35 2.91
CA ALA A 75 6.75 26.02 2.75
C ALA A 75 6.35 25.82 1.29
N VAL A 76 6.75 24.69 0.72
CA VAL A 76 6.48 24.28 -0.66
C VAL A 76 5.77 22.93 -0.63
N GLY A 77 4.67 22.80 -1.36
CA GLY A 77 3.81 21.62 -1.30
C GLY A 77 2.63 21.74 -2.26
N ASP A 78 1.75 20.76 -2.25
CA ASP A 78 0.47 20.87 -2.97
C ASP A 78 -0.43 21.94 -2.32
N SER A 79 -1.25 22.60 -3.12
CA SER A 79 -2.10 23.72 -2.67
C SER A 79 -2.98 23.38 -1.45
N GLN A 80 -3.64 22.22 -1.43
CA GLN A 80 -4.50 21.80 -0.32
C GLN A 80 -3.70 21.46 0.94
N SER A 81 -2.55 20.79 0.78
CA SER A 81 -1.64 20.49 1.88
C SER A 81 -1.13 21.76 2.55
N LEU A 82 -0.75 22.77 1.76
CA LEU A 82 -0.33 24.07 2.28
C LEU A 82 -1.44 24.81 3.02
N ILE A 83 -2.65 24.87 2.47
CA ILE A 83 -3.80 25.49 3.14
C ILE A 83 -4.08 24.80 4.48
N SER A 84 -4.06 23.47 4.51
CA SER A 84 -4.35 22.70 5.72
C SER A 84 -3.32 22.95 6.84
N ILE A 85 -2.03 22.99 6.50
CA ILE A 85 -0.97 23.16 7.50
C ILE A 85 -0.75 24.62 7.89
N LEU A 86 -1.11 25.56 7.03
CA LEU A 86 -1.02 26.99 7.33
C LEU A 86 -1.81 27.35 8.59
N ILE A 87 -2.97 26.74 8.80
CA ILE A 87 -3.75 26.90 10.04
C ILE A 87 -2.89 26.52 11.25
N SER A 88 -2.22 25.36 11.19
CA SER A 88 -1.32 24.90 12.25
C SER A 88 -0.13 25.86 12.46
N TYR A 89 0.48 26.38 11.40
CA TYR A 89 1.56 27.36 11.54
C TYR A 89 1.11 28.68 12.19
N VAL A 90 -0.08 29.17 11.85
CA VAL A 90 -0.64 30.39 12.45
C VAL A 90 -0.98 30.16 13.92
N THR A 91 -1.60 29.02 14.25
CA THR A 91 -2.03 28.70 15.61
C THR A 91 -0.85 28.40 16.55
N TRP A 92 0.08 27.55 16.12
CA TRP A 92 1.14 27.01 16.98
C TRP A 92 2.45 27.80 16.89
N CYS A 93 2.81 28.25 15.69
CA CYS A 93 4.07 28.96 15.44
C CYS A 93 3.89 30.46 15.22
N HIS A 94 2.68 30.98 15.36
CA HIS A 94 2.38 32.40 15.15
C HIS A 94 2.94 32.95 13.83
N ALA A 95 2.89 32.11 12.79
CA ALA A 95 3.32 32.50 11.46
C ALA A 95 2.34 33.51 10.86
N SER A 96 2.84 34.37 9.97
CA SER A 96 2.05 35.30 9.19
C SER A 96 1.11 34.56 8.27
N LEU A 97 -0.16 34.94 8.30
CA LEU A 97 -1.13 34.44 7.34
C LEU A 97 -0.78 34.98 5.95
N SER A 98 -0.45 34.07 5.03
CA SER A 98 -0.20 34.37 3.63
C SER A 98 -0.86 33.30 2.77
N TRP A 99 -1.49 33.69 1.67
CA TRP A 99 -2.14 32.74 0.78
C TRP A 99 -1.10 32.01 -0.07
N PRO A 100 -1.21 30.67 -0.23
CA PRO A 100 -0.34 29.92 -1.12
C PRO A 100 -0.48 30.44 -2.56
N THR A 101 0.66 30.64 -3.21
CA THR A 101 0.73 31.03 -4.62
C THR A 101 1.33 29.90 -5.44
N ARG A 102 0.92 29.78 -6.70
CA ARG A 102 1.49 28.80 -7.62
C ARG A 102 3.02 28.94 -7.68
N PHE A 103 3.71 27.81 -7.55
CA PHE A 103 5.15 27.74 -7.57
C PHE A 103 5.63 27.12 -8.87
N ASP A 104 6.57 27.78 -9.54
CA ASP A 104 7.24 27.27 -10.73
C ASP A 104 8.76 27.14 -10.45
N PRO A 105 9.27 25.91 -10.28
CA PRO A 105 10.69 25.68 -10.01
C PRO A 105 11.59 25.95 -11.21
N THR A 106 11.05 26.00 -12.43
CA THR A 106 11.82 26.22 -13.67
C THR A 106 12.00 27.70 -14.01
N SER A 107 11.23 28.58 -13.36
CA SER A 107 11.33 30.01 -13.56
C SER A 107 12.66 30.57 -13.04
N SER A 108 13.31 31.41 -13.84
CA SER A 108 14.56 32.10 -13.45
C SER A 108 14.39 33.01 -12.23
N ASN A 109 13.17 33.51 -11.99
CA ASN A 109 12.81 34.38 -10.87
C ASN A 109 12.24 33.62 -9.66
N THR A 110 12.46 32.31 -9.56
CA THR A 110 11.94 31.53 -8.43
C THR A 110 12.53 32.00 -7.10
N THR A 111 11.67 32.17 -6.10
CA THR A 111 12.05 32.62 -4.74
C THR A 111 12.85 31.56 -3.99
N VAL A 112 12.61 30.29 -4.29
CA VAL A 112 13.24 29.14 -3.63
C VAL A 112 13.71 28.17 -4.69
N LYS A 113 14.95 27.71 -4.54
CA LYS A 113 15.57 26.68 -5.38
C LYS A 113 15.80 25.41 -4.57
N LEU A 114 16.14 24.32 -5.26
CA LEU A 114 16.45 23.04 -4.64
C LEU A 114 17.56 23.17 -3.57
N GLU A 115 18.58 23.99 -3.84
CA GLU A 115 19.67 24.25 -2.89
C GLU A 115 19.26 24.95 -1.60
N ASN A 116 18.12 25.64 -1.61
CA ASN A 116 17.61 26.37 -0.46
C ASN A 116 16.69 25.51 0.42
N VAL A 117 16.38 24.28 -0.03
CA VAL A 117 15.52 23.39 0.74
C VAL A 117 16.27 22.93 1.97
N LEU A 118 15.62 23.18 3.10
CA LEU A 118 16.05 22.61 4.36
C LEU A 118 15.58 21.14 4.38
N MET A 119 14.34 20.90 4.76
CA MET A 119 13.84 19.56 5.03
C MET A 119 12.73 19.16 4.07
N TYR A 120 12.70 17.88 3.70
CA TYR A 120 11.62 17.25 2.97
C TYR A 120 10.77 16.39 3.90
N TYR A 121 9.46 16.42 3.71
CA TYR A 121 8.49 15.66 4.50
C TYR A 121 7.64 14.77 3.60
N ARG A 122 7.08 13.71 4.18
CA ARG A 122 6.09 12.79 3.55
C ARG A 122 6.48 12.37 2.13
N ALA A 123 7.60 11.65 2.01
CA ALA A 123 8.13 11.17 0.73
C ALA A 123 8.41 12.31 -0.28
N SER A 124 8.91 13.45 0.22
CA SER A 124 9.30 14.63 -0.57
C SER A 124 8.17 15.33 -1.30
N SER A 125 6.93 15.18 -0.84
CA SER A 125 5.76 15.92 -1.34
C SER A 125 5.61 17.31 -0.73
N PHE A 126 6.31 17.55 0.38
CA PHE A 126 6.33 18.84 1.06
C PHE A 126 7.76 19.17 1.46
N ALA A 127 8.11 20.45 1.44
CA ALA A 127 9.43 20.93 1.81
C ALA A 127 9.35 22.25 2.59
N LEU A 128 10.26 22.40 3.54
CA LEU A 128 10.57 23.68 4.13
C LEU A 128 11.91 24.18 3.58
N ALA A 129 11.98 25.45 3.23
CA ALA A 129 13.14 26.07 2.61
C ALA A 129 13.44 27.44 3.24
N SER A 130 14.70 27.88 3.13
CA SER A 130 15.12 29.22 3.51
C SER A 130 16.05 29.79 2.45
N PRO A 131 15.82 31.00 1.93
CA PRO A 131 16.75 31.66 1.00
C PRO A 131 18.12 31.96 1.61
N ALA A 132 18.21 31.97 2.95
CA ALA A 132 19.48 32.15 3.66
C ALA A 132 20.33 30.87 3.70
N TYR A 133 19.74 29.72 3.36
CA TYR A 133 20.43 28.45 3.25
C TYR A 133 20.75 28.15 1.78
N ASN A 134 21.96 27.65 1.50
CA ASN A 134 22.35 27.22 0.17
C ASN A 134 23.25 25.99 0.27
N ASN A 135 22.76 24.86 -0.25
CA ASN A 135 23.50 23.62 -0.34
C ASN A 135 23.81 23.27 -1.81
N PRO A 136 25.08 23.39 -2.24
CA PRO A 136 25.48 23.04 -3.60
C PRO A 136 25.34 21.54 -3.90
N ASN A 137 25.34 20.68 -2.88
CA ASN A 137 25.22 19.24 -3.05
C ASN A 137 23.76 18.75 -3.15
N SER A 138 22.78 19.66 -3.05
CA SER A 138 21.35 19.33 -3.15
C SER A 138 20.97 18.62 -4.46
N ARG A 139 21.63 18.96 -5.58
CA ARG A 139 21.46 18.32 -6.89
C ARG A 139 22.20 17.01 -7.06
N ASN A 140 23.02 16.61 -6.09
CA ASN A 140 23.72 15.34 -6.14
C ASN A 140 22.92 14.26 -5.42
N ALA A 141 22.20 13.46 -6.20
CA ALA A 141 21.34 12.39 -5.70
C ALA A 141 22.08 11.31 -4.88
N SER A 142 23.37 11.11 -5.16
CA SER A 142 24.22 10.12 -4.48
C SER A 142 24.92 10.70 -3.26
N TYR A 143 24.79 12.00 -3.01
CA TYR A 143 25.49 12.66 -1.92
C TYR A 143 24.89 12.26 -0.57
N GLN A 144 25.69 11.56 0.22
CA GLN A 144 25.40 11.26 1.62
C GLN A 144 26.18 12.28 2.46
N PRO A 145 25.52 13.26 3.10
CA PRO A 145 26.20 14.19 3.98
C PRO A 145 26.78 13.43 5.17
N THR A 146 28.06 13.62 5.44
CA THR A 146 28.80 13.00 6.55
C THR A 146 28.71 13.81 7.85
N GLY A 147 27.82 14.81 7.92
CA GLY A 147 27.62 15.68 9.08
C GLY A 147 26.28 16.42 9.07
N GLU A 148 26.03 17.25 10.10
CA GLU A 148 24.82 18.08 10.18
C GLU A 148 24.79 19.11 9.06
N TRP A 149 23.69 19.12 8.30
CA TRP A 149 23.57 19.88 7.06
C TRP A 149 22.83 21.21 7.23
N ILE A 150 22.10 21.39 8.34
CA ILE A 150 21.45 22.66 8.72
C ILE A 150 22.46 23.48 9.54
N PRO A 151 22.74 24.74 9.19
CA PRO A 151 23.58 25.62 9.98
C PRO A 151 23.00 25.82 11.39
N ASP A 152 23.87 25.86 12.41
CA ASP A 152 23.47 26.02 13.81
C ASP A 152 22.57 27.24 14.04
N LYS A 153 22.78 28.33 13.29
CA LYS A 153 21.93 29.52 13.34
C LYS A 153 20.45 29.22 13.04
N ILE A 154 20.18 28.38 12.04
CA ILE A 154 18.81 27.98 11.66
C ILE A 154 18.33 26.90 12.63
N LYS A 155 19.16 25.91 12.92
CA LYS A 155 18.82 24.79 13.81
C LYS A 155 18.40 25.26 15.21
N ASN A 156 19.07 26.28 15.75
CA ASN A 156 18.79 26.86 17.05
C ASN A 156 17.71 27.94 17.03
N SER A 157 17.16 28.28 15.85
CA SER A 157 16.03 29.21 15.79
C SER A 157 14.78 28.54 16.37
N PRO A 158 14.14 29.15 17.38
CA PRO A 158 12.93 28.60 17.97
C PRO A 158 11.75 28.62 16.98
N PHE A 159 11.77 29.54 16.01
CA PHE A 159 10.76 29.59 14.95
C PHE A 159 10.93 28.42 13.97
N TRP A 160 12.17 28.14 13.54
CA TRP A 160 12.45 26.95 12.72
C TRP A 160 12.04 25.65 13.42
N GLN A 161 12.41 25.48 14.68
CA GLN A 161 12.05 24.29 15.46
C GLN A 161 10.54 24.09 15.57
N CYS A 162 9.78 25.18 15.76
CA CYS A 162 8.32 25.12 15.75
C CYS A 162 7.78 24.68 14.39
N LEU A 163 8.28 25.27 13.30
CA LEU A 163 7.86 24.92 11.94
C LEU A 163 8.17 23.46 11.61
N ASP A 164 9.38 22.98 11.91
CA ASP A 164 9.80 21.59 11.68
C ASP A 164 8.91 20.60 12.47
N SER A 165 8.76 20.82 13.78
CA SER A 165 7.94 19.97 14.65
C SER A 165 6.46 19.97 14.24
N THR A 166 5.91 21.14 13.91
CA THR A 166 4.53 21.29 13.44
C THR A 166 4.34 20.59 12.10
N THR A 167 5.32 20.68 11.19
CA THR A 167 5.24 20.01 9.89
C THR A 167 5.29 18.50 10.03
N ALA A 168 6.19 17.99 10.87
CA ALA A 168 6.30 16.56 11.13
C ALA A 168 5.01 15.96 11.72
N SER A 169 4.30 16.74 12.54
CA SER A 169 3.12 16.27 13.29
C SER A 169 1.79 16.54 12.58
N ALA A 170 1.62 17.71 11.97
CA ALA A 170 0.33 18.19 11.46
C ALA A 170 0.17 18.10 9.94
N LEU A 171 1.23 17.81 9.18
CA LEU A 171 1.13 17.68 7.73
C LEU A 171 0.26 16.45 7.39
N PRO A 172 -0.89 16.65 6.70
CA PRO A 172 -1.84 15.58 6.44
C PRO A 172 -1.23 14.49 5.56
N VAL A 173 -1.72 13.28 5.78
CA VAL A 173 -1.34 12.09 5.03
C VAL A 173 -2.63 11.51 4.47
N LEU A 174 -2.69 11.31 3.15
CA LEU A 174 -3.81 10.58 2.58
C LEU A 174 -3.67 9.13 3.03
N ASN A 175 -4.71 8.60 3.68
CA ASN A 175 -4.76 7.18 3.97
C ASN A 175 -4.75 6.42 2.64
N PRO A 176 -4.09 5.25 2.57
CA PRO A 176 -4.23 4.39 1.41
C PRO A 176 -5.73 4.09 1.20
N PRO A 177 -6.18 3.91 -0.05
CA PRO A 177 -7.54 3.45 -0.29
C PRO A 177 -7.79 2.21 0.55
N PRO A 178 -9.00 2.05 1.14
CA PRO A 178 -9.32 0.87 1.91
C PRO A 178 -9.03 -0.34 1.02
N LYS A 179 -8.24 -1.29 1.54
CA LYS A 179 -8.04 -2.55 0.83
C LYS A 179 -9.42 -3.13 0.63
N GLU A 180 -9.86 -3.25 -0.62
CA GLU A 180 -11.02 -4.06 -0.94
C GLU A 180 -10.76 -5.43 -0.30
N PHE A 181 -11.65 -5.85 0.59
CA PHE A 181 -11.54 -7.18 1.18
C PHE A 181 -11.49 -8.16 0.01
N ARG A 182 -10.37 -8.88 -0.11
CA ARG A 182 -10.17 -9.82 -1.20
C ARG A 182 -11.18 -10.95 -0.98
N ASP A 183 -12.32 -10.86 -1.68
CA ASP A 183 -13.41 -11.86 -1.65
C ASP A 183 -12.88 -13.27 -1.95
N ASP A 184 -11.71 -13.38 -2.56
CA ASP A 184 -10.92 -14.61 -2.70
C ASP A 184 -10.84 -15.46 -1.42
N ILE A 185 -10.67 -14.86 -0.24
CA ILE A 185 -10.54 -15.65 1.01
C ILE A 185 -11.88 -16.30 1.35
N ILE A 186 -12.99 -15.59 1.15
CA ILE A 186 -14.34 -16.10 1.40
C ILE A 186 -14.67 -17.22 0.40
N ILE A 187 -14.29 -17.04 -0.88
CA ILE A 187 -14.50 -18.04 -1.94
C ILE A 187 -13.70 -19.33 -1.66
N ILE A 188 -12.45 -19.22 -1.22
CA ILE A 188 -11.60 -20.40 -0.93
C ILE A 188 -12.18 -21.21 0.26
N VAL A 189 -12.64 -20.52 1.32
CA VAL A 189 -13.19 -21.21 2.50
C VAL A 189 -14.55 -21.86 2.17
N LEU A 190 -15.42 -21.19 1.42
CA LEU A 190 -16.72 -21.74 1.06
C LEU A 190 -16.62 -22.92 0.07
N THR A 191 -15.73 -22.85 -0.92
CA THR A 191 -15.56 -23.95 -1.90
C THR A 191 -14.96 -25.20 -1.24
N SER A 192 -14.00 -25.05 -0.33
CA SER A 192 -13.43 -26.19 0.40
C SER A 192 -14.46 -26.86 1.32
N LEU A 193 -15.31 -26.10 2.00
CA LEU A 193 -16.37 -26.64 2.86
C LEU A 193 -17.43 -27.41 2.06
N TRP A 194 -17.82 -26.90 0.89
CA TRP A 194 -18.76 -27.57 -0.01
C TRP A 194 -18.22 -28.89 -0.57
N MET A 195 -16.93 -28.94 -0.93
CA MET A 195 -16.30 -30.16 -1.43
C MET A 195 -16.29 -31.28 -0.38
N VAL A 196 -16.02 -30.94 0.89
CA VAL A 196 -16.08 -31.92 1.99
C VAL A 196 -17.52 -32.37 2.24
N ALA A 197 -18.47 -31.43 2.24
CA ALA A 197 -19.89 -31.72 2.45
C ALA A 197 -20.48 -32.64 1.38
N LEU A 198 -19.98 -32.62 0.15
CA LEU A 198 -20.42 -33.52 -0.93
C LEU A 198 -19.62 -34.83 -0.99
N ALA A 199 -18.31 -34.78 -0.72
CA ALA A 199 -17.45 -35.96 -0.81
C ALA A 199 -17.78 -37.02 0.24
N VAL A 200 -18.04 -36.60 1.49
CA VAL A 200 -18.35 -37.54 2.59
C VAL A 200 -19.62 -38.36 2.34
N PRO A 201 -20.79 -37.76 2.02
CA PRO A 201 -22.00 -38.54 1.72
C PRO A 201 -21.85 -39.37 0.45
N ALA A 202 -21.13 -38.89 -0.58
CA ALA A 202 -20.85 -39.68 -1.78
C ALA A 202 -20.04 -40.95 -1.45
N LEU A 203 -19.02 -40.84 -0.59
CA LEU A 203 -18.24 -41.98 -0.09
C LEU A 203 -19.10 -42.96 0.72
N ILE A 204 -19.97 -42.45 1.59
CA ILE A 204 -20.89 -43.27 2.38
C ILE A 204 -21.84 -44.04 1.45
N LEU A 205 -22.45 -43.36 0.47
CA LEU A 205 -23.35 -44.00 -0.49
C LEU A 205 -22.61 -45.03 -1.35
N TYR A 206 -21.37 -44.76 -1.75
CA TYR A 206 -20.54 -45.72 -2.47
C TYR A 206 -20.27 -46.98 -1.66
N VAL A 207 -19.91 -46.84 -0.38
CA VAL A 207 -19.68 -47.98 0.52
C VAL A 207 -20.96 -48.78 0.75
N ILE A 208 -22.10 -48.11 0.98
CA ILE A 208 -23.40 -48.78 1.12
C ILE A 208 -23.75 -49.55 -0.15
N GLY A 209 -23.60 -48.92 -1.33
CA GLY A 209 -23.85 -49.56 -2.62
C GLY A 209 -22.96 -50.78 -2.84
N TRP A 210 -21.67 -50.69 -2.50
CA TRP A 210 -20.73 -51.81 -2.56
C TRP A 210 -21.14 -52.96 -1.64
N CYS A 211 -21.52 -52.66 -0.39
CA CYS A 211 -22.01 -53.66 0.56
C CYS A 211 -23.30 -54.33 0.08
N CYS A 212 -24.26 -53.56 -0.43
CA CYS A 212 -25.50 -54.09 -0.99
C CYS A 212 -25.23 -55.02 -2.19
N PHE A 213 -24.29 -54.66 -3.05
CA PHE A 213 -23.90 -55.49 -4.20
C PHE A 213 -23.29 -56.83 -3.74
N LYS A 214 -22.37 -56.79 -2.77
CA LYS A 214 -21.76 -58.01 -2.22
C LYS A 214 -22.76 -58.90 -1.47
N CYS A 215 -23.68 -58.32 -0.69
CA CYS A 215 -24.75 -59.07 -0.05
C CYS A 215 -25.68 -59.71 -1.08
N ARG A 216 -26.01 -58.99 -2.15
CA ARG A 216 -26.83 -59.52 -3.24
C ARG A 216 -26.16 -60.72 -3.90
N ASP A 217 -24.89 -60.59 -4.27
CA ASP A 217 -24.14 -61.68 -4.91
C ASP A 217 -24.04 -62.90 -3.98
N PHE A 218 -23.80 -62.69 -2.67
CA PHE A 218 -23.77 -63.78 -1.70
C PHE A 218 -25.11 -64.51 -1.56
N ILE A 219 -26.23 -63.75 -1.56
CA ILE A 219 -27.57 -64.33 -1.49
C ILE A 219 -27.89 -65.14 -2.77
N TRP A 220 -27.49 -64.64 -3.94
CA TRP A 220 -27.69 -65.36 -5.21
C TRP A 220 -26.90 -66.67 -5.25
N ASP A 221 -25.63 -66.67 -4.83
CA ASP A 221 -24.82 -67.88 -4.77
C ASP A 221 -25.43 -68.95 -3.85
N GLU A 222 -25.97 -68.53 -2.69
CA GLU A 222 -26.58 -69.47 -1.74
C GLU A 222 -27.94 -70.01 -2.24
N LEU A 223 -28.71 -69.18 -2.97
CA LEU A 223 -29.91 -69.62 -3.69
C LEU A 223 -29.60 -70.64 -4.78
N GLU A 224 -28.52 -70.45 -5.54
CA GLU A 224 -28.10 -71.42 -6.56
C GLU A 224 -27.64 -72.74 -5.93
N ARG A 225 -26.87 -72.70 -4.84
CA ARG A 225 -26.47 -73.92 -4.11
C ARG A 225 -27.67 -74.70 -3.58
N THR A 226 -28.64 -74.01 -2.96
CA THR A 226 -29.85 -74.66 -2.44
C THR A 226 -30.69 -75.26 -3.57
N ALA A 227 -30.76 -74.59 -4.72
CA ALA A 227 -31.43 -75.13 -5.91
C ALA A 227 -30.72 -76.39 -6.46
N GLN A 228 -29.38 -76.40 -6.53
CA GLN A 228 -28.60 -77.58 -6.96
C GLN A 228 -28.80 -78.76 -6.02
N LEU A 229 -28.70 -78.56 -4.70
CA LEU A 229 -28.94 -79.61 -3.71
C LEU A 229 -30.36 -80.18 -3.77
N SER A 230 -31.35 -79.35 -4.11
CA SER A 230 -32.73 -79.82 -4.29
C SER A 230 -32.87 -80.73 -5.52
N LYS A 231 -32.20 -80.39 -6.64
CA LYS A 231 -32.18 -81.22 -7.87
C LYS A 231 -31.49 -82.56 -7.63
N GLU A 232 -30.32 -82.56 -6.99
CA GLU A 232 -29.61 -83.80 -6.66
C GLU A 232 -30.42 -84.73 -5.74
N ARG A 233 -31.21 -84.18 -4.80
CA ARG A 233 -32.10 -84.99 -3.96
C ARG A 233 -33.23 -85.61 -4.77
N VAL A 234 -33.83 -84.88 -5.70
CA VAL A 234 -34.90 -85.40 -6.56
C VAL A 234 -34.37 -86.51 -7.45
N GLU A 235 -33.23 -86.30 -8.14
CA GLU A 235 -32.60 -87.33 -8.97
C GLU A 235 -32.24 -88.59 -8.15
N ARG A 236 -31.75 -88.42 -6.91
CA ARG A 236 -31.47 -89.56 -6.03
C ARG A 236 -32.73 -90.33 -5.64
N MET A 237 -33.85 -89.64 -5.40
CA MET A 237 -35.13 -90.31 -5.11
C MET A 237 -35.67 -91.04 -6.35
N GLU A 238 -35.59 -90.44 -7.53
CA GLU A 238 -35.99 -91.10 -8.79
C GLU A 238 -35.14 -92.35 -9.05
N ASN A 239 -33.81 -92.28 -8.87
CA ASN A 239 -32.93 -93.46 -9.05
C ASN A 239 -33.26 -94.60 -8.07
N LEU A 240 -33.60 -94.29 -6.81
CA LEU A 240 -34.01 -95.31 -5.83
C LEU A 240 -35.36 -95.95 -6.21
N GLU A 241 -36.28 -95.20 -6.82
CA GLU A 241 -37.55 -95.72 -7.31
C GLU A 241 -37.36 -96.67 -8.50
N TYR A 242 -36.41 -96.35 -9.40
CA TYR A 242 -36.03 -97.23 -10.51
C TYR A 242 -35.37 -98.55 -10.04
N GLU A 243 -34.55 -98.54 -8.99
CA GLU A 243 -33.93 -99.76 -8.44
C GLU A 243 -34.93 -100.71 -7.76
N GLN A 244 -36.15 -100.24 -7.46
CA GLN A 244 -37.17 -101.03 -6.77
C GLN A 244 -38.04 -101.89 -7.71
N TYR A 245 -37.84 -101.77 -9.04
CA TYR A 245 -38.49 -102.62 -10.04
C TYR A 245 -37.48 -103.63 -10.63
N PRO A 246 -37.62 -104.94 -10.35
CA PRO A 246 -36.74 -106.00 -10.88
C PRO A 246 -37.01 -106.35 -12.35
#